data_AF-A0AAW1JU58-F1
#
_entry.id   AF-A0AAW1JU58-F1
#
_cell.length_a   1.000
_cell.length_b   1.000
_cell.length_c   1.000
_cell.angle_alpha   90.00
_cell.angle_beta   90.00
_cell.angle_gamma   90.00
#
_symmetry.space_group_name_H-M   'P 1'
#
loop_
_entity.id
_entity.type
_entity.pdbx_description
1 polymer ?
#
loop_
_entity_poly.entity_id
_entity_poly.type
_entity_poly.pdbx_seq_one_letter_code
_entity_poly.pdbx_strand_id
1 'polypeptide(L)' 'MGSSLSPIVADVVMNTVLKNIRDQVPYVFGFMYQYVDDLACALPTVEIENTLNLFNNICDVQPNTKLI' A
#
# COMPACT_ATOMS: atom_id res chain seq x y z
N MET A 1 -1.31 16.92 -12.11
CA MET A 1 -0.34 17.42 -11.12
C MET A 1 -0.43 18.95 -11.09
N GLY A 2 -1.22 19.55 -10.19
CA GLY A 2 -1.37 21.02 -10.18
C GLY A 2 -2.60 21.57 -9.47
N SER A 3 -3.57 20.71 -9.13
CA SER A 3 -4.63 21.08 -8.19
C SER A 3 -4.11 20.97 -6.77
N SER A 4 -4.47 21.93 -5.91
CA SER A 4 -4.19 21.89 -4.47
C SER A 4 -4.84 20.70 -3.77
N LEU A 5 -5.86 20.08 -4.39
CA LEU A 5 -6.52 18.89 -3.86
C LEU A 5 -5.75 17.59 -4.17
N SER A 6 -4.92 17.57 -5.22
CA SER A 6 -4.25 16.35 -5.67
C SER A 6 -3.38 15.68 -4.58
N PRO A 7 -2.58 16.42 -3.79
CA PRO A 7 -1.78 15.81 -2.72
C PRO A 7 -2.64 15.21 -1.61
N ILE A 8 -3.79 15.84 -1.30
CA ILE A 8 -4.71 15.35 -0.27
C ILE A 8 -5.35 14.03 -0.70
N VAL A 9 -5.79 13.95 -1.96
CA VAL A 9 -6.36 12.71 -2.49
C VAL A 9 -5.31 11.60 -2.54
N ALA A 10 -4.08 11.91 -2.99
CA ALA A 10 -2.99 10.95 -2.99
C ALA A 10 -2.71 10.41 -1.57
N ASP A 11 -2.67 11.29 -0.56
CA ASP A 11 -2.46 10.89 0.82
C ASP A 11 -3.59 9.97 1.35
N VAL A 12 -4.86 10.30 1.09
CA VAL A 12 -6.00 9.46 1.51
C VAL A 12 -5.95 8.08 0.85
N VAL A 13 -5.65 8.02 -0.46
CA VAL A 13 -5.55 6.76 -1.21
C VAL A 13 -4.39 5.93 -0.67
N MET A 14 -3.21 6.51 -0.51
CA MET A 14 -2.02 5.82 0.00
C MET A 14 -2.22 5.29 1.42
N ASN A 15 -2.84 6.06 2.31
CA ASN A 15 -3.17 5.59 3.66
C ASN A 15 -4.10 4.36 3.63
N THR A 16 -5.05 4.32 2.69
CA THR A 16 -5.97 3.19 2.53
C THR A 16 -5.24 1.95 2.01
N VAL A 17 -4.40 2.11 0.98
CA VAL A 17 -3.56 1.04 0.42
C VAL A 17 -2.65 0.45 1.49
N LEU A 18 -1.95 1.30 2.25
CA LEU A 18 -1.05 0.87 3.30
C LEU A 18 -1.75 0.10 4.41
N LYS A 19 -2.95 0.54 4.81
CA LYS A 19 -3.75 -0.18 5.82
C LYS A 19 -4.09 -1.58 5.33
N ASN A 20 -4.60 -1.71 4.11
CA ASN A 20 -4.96 -3.01 3.53
C ASN A 20 -3.76 -3.96 3.40
N ILE A 21 -2.59 -3.43 3.09
CA ILE A 21 -1.35 -4.23 2.96
C ILE A 21 -0.86 -4.68 4.33
N ARG A 22 -0.83 -3.79 5.32
CA ARG A 22 -0.42 -4.13 6.69
C ARG A 22 -1.26 -5.27 7.27
N ASP A 23 -2.54 -5.32 6.94
CA ASP A 23 -3.44 -6.39 7.41
C ASP A 23 -3.22 -7.73 6.70
N GLN A 24 -2.51 -7.75 5.55
CA GLN A 24 -2.28 -8.95 4.73
C GLN A 24 -0.88 -9.55 4.88
N VAL A 25 0.09 -8.80 5.38
CA VAL A 25 1.48 -9.26 5.50
C VAL A 25 1.76 -9.90 6.86
N PRO A 26 2.46 -11.05 6.92
CA PRO A 26 2.72 -11.76 8.19
C PRO A 26 3.93 -11.22 8.96
N TYR A 27 4.38 -10.00 8.68
CA TYR A 27 5.59 -9.41 9.25
C TYR A 27 5.41 -7.93 9.56
N VAL A 28 6.32 -7.38 10.36
CA VAL A 28 6.35 -5.95 10.71
C VAL A 28 7.38 -5.23 9.86
N PHE A 29 7.00 -4.09 9.29
CA PHE A 29 7.93 -3.21 8.59
C PHE A 29 8.95 -2.63 9.56
N GLY A 30 10.25 -2.74 9.24
CA GLY A 30 11.32 -2.24 10.12
C GLY A 30 11.33 -0.70 10.23
N PHE A 31 10.97 -0.03 9.14
CA PHE A 31 10.55 1.36 9.10
C PHE A 31 9.57 1.54 7.94
N MET A 32 8.79 2.60 7.97
CA MET A 32 7.90 2.98 6.89
C MET A 32 7.74 4.49 6.89
N TYR A 33 8.13 5.11 5.78
CA TYR A 33 8.06 6.53 5.56
C TYR A 33 7.30 6.79 4.26
N GLN A 34 6.19 7.49 4.36
CA GLN A 34 5.34 7.87 3.24
C GLN A 34 5.53 9.36 2.95
N TYR A 35 5.71 9.72 1.69
CA TYR A 35 5.74 11.10 1.23
C TYR A 35 4.78 11.24 0.04
N VAL A 36 3.59 11.77 0.29
CA VAL A 36 2.51 11.87 -0.71
C VAL A 36 2.22 10.48 -1.32
N ASP A 37 2.67 10.24 -2.55
CA ASP A 37 2.54 8.98 -3.32
C ASP A 37 3.77 8.06 -3.22
N ASP A 38 4.88 8.54 -2.69
CA ASP A 38 6.10 7.75 -2.49
C ASP A 38 6.08 6.99 -1.15
N LEU A 39 6.66 5.79 -1.15
CA LEU A 39 6.82 4.96 0.05
C LEU A 39 8.23 4.37 0.14
N ALA A 40 8.90 4.62 1.25
CA ALA A 40 10.15 3.96 1.62
C ALA A 40 9.95 3.09 2.86
N CYS A 41 10.29 1.80 2.79
CA CYS A 41 10.16 0.90 3.91
C CYS A 41 11.28 -0.15 3.98
N ALA A 42 11.51 -0.70 5.18
CA ALA A 42 12.35 -1.87 5.38
C ALA A 42 11.52 -3.14 5.43
N LEU A 43 11.93 -4.13 4.62
CA LEU A 43 11.30 -5.43 4.48
C LEU A 43 12.32 -6.54 4.71
N PRO A 44 11.90 -7.72 5.21
CA PRO A 44 12.71 -8.92 5.14
C PRO A 44 13.06 -9.23 3.69
N THR A 45 14.33 -9.57 3.40
CA THR A 45 14.80 -9.81 2.02
C THR A 45 13.99 -10.88 1.30
N VAL A 46 13.52 -11.90 2.02
CA VAL A 46 12.72 -13.00 1.46
C VAL A 46 11.31 -12.57 1.05
N GLU A 47 10.80 -11.46 1.58
CA GLU A 47 9.43 -10.98 1.35
C GLU A 47 9.36 -9.86 0.31
N ILE A 48 10.49 -9.36 -0.21
CA ILE A 48 10.51 -8.19 -1.12
C ILE A 48 9.57 -8.41 -2.32
N GLU A 49 9.73 -9.51 -3.04
CA GLU A 49 8.91 -9.83 -4.23
C GLU A 49 7.43 -10.00 -3.89
N ASN A 50 7.12 -10.73 -2.81
CA ASN A 50 5.75 -10.93 -2.35
C ASN A 50 5.06 -9.59 -2.03
N THR A 51 5.80 -8.71 -1.34
CA THR A 51 5.33 -7.37 -0.97
C THR A 51 5.10 -6.51 -2.19
N LEU A 52 6.05 -6.47 -3.13
CA LEU A 52 5.91 -5.73 -4.39
C LEU A 52 4.70 -6.22 -5.19
N ASN A 53 4.50 -7.53 -5.28
CA ASN A 53 3.34 -8.11 -5.95
C ASN A 53 2.03 -7.70 -5.25
N LEU A 54 2.00 -7.67 -3.91
CA LEU A 54 0.83 -7.23 -3.16
C LEU A 54 0.50 -5.76 -3.43
N PHE A 55 1.51 -4.87 -3.43
CA PHE A 55 1.33 -3.45 -3.77
C PHE A 55 0.83 -3.26 -5.19
N ASN A 56 1.40 -3.97 -6.17
CA ASN A 56 1.05 -3.82 -7.58
C ASN A 56 -0.34 -4.38 -7.93
N ASN A 57 -0.80 -5.42 -7.22
CA ASN A 57 -2.08 -6.07 -7.49
C ASN A 57 -3.24 -5.51 -6.65
N ILE A 58 -3.01 -4.50 -5.80
CA ILE A 58 -4.05 -4.02 -4.87
C ILE A 58 -5.27 -3.41 -5.59
N CYS A 59 -5.06 -2.91 -6.81
CA CYS A 59 -6.10 -2.34 -7.66
C CYS A 59 -6.80 -3.37 -8.56
N ASP A 60 -6.25 -4.59 -8.67
CA ASP A 60 -6.84 -5.69 -9.47
C ASP A 60 -7.85 -6.53 -8.68
N VAL A 61 -8.03 -6.23 -7.39
CA VAL A 61 -9.07 -6.87 -6.56
C VAL A 61 -10.43 -6.29 -6.96
N GLN A 62 -11.11 -7.00 -7.87
CA GLN A 62 -12.49 -6.77 -8.25
C GLN A 62 -13.44 -6.75 -7.03
N PRO A 63 -14.55 -5.99 -7.08
CA PRO A 63 -15.48 -5.80 -5.95
C PRO A 63 -16.42 -7.02 -5.77
N ASN A 64 -15.89 -8.24 -5.71
CA ASN A 64 -16.72 -9.44 -5.69
C ASN A 64 -16.19 -10.61 -4.84
N THR A 65 -15.43 -10.34 -3.78
CA THR A 65 -15.19 -11.37 -2.76
C THR A 65 -16.37 -11.39 -1.79
N LYS A 66 -17.35 -12.24 -2.11
CA LYS A 66 -18.46 -12.62 -1.23
C LYS A 66 -17.91 -12.99 0.16
N LEU A 67 -18.33 -12.25 1.17
CA LEU A 67 -18.33 -12.74 2.54
C LEU A 67 -19.34 -13.89 2.61
N ILE A 68 -18.83 -15.03 3.09
CA ILE A 68 -19.59 -16.24 3.44
C ILE A 68 -20.62 -15.88 4.52
#